data_AF-A0A2E7MUP3-F1
#
_entry.id   AF-A0A2E7MUP3-F1
#
_cell.length_a   1.000
_cell.length_b   1.000
_cell.length_c   1.000
_cell.angle_alpha   90.00
_cell.angle_beta   90.00
_cell.angle_gamma   90.00
#
_symmetry.space_group_name_H-M   'P 1'
#
loop_
_entity.id
_entity.type
_entity.pdbx_description
1 polymer ?
#
loop_
_entity_poly.entity_id
_entity_poly.type
_entity_poly.pdbx_seq_one_letter_code
_entity_poly.pdbx_strand_id
1 'polypeptide(L)' 'MNEYNEQIADLINGYGYSSDKVLARYFGTTRKTIWAWSKDPDNPFPKPIKIGKNTTRWLNKAIKNYVIETLAS' A
#
# COMPACT_ATOMS: atom_id res chain seq x y z
N MET A 1 -14.27 18.23 2.64
CA MET A 1 -13.76 16.99 2.05
C MET A 1 -12.54 16.56 2.88
N ASN A 2 -12.58 15.40 3.52
CA ASN A 2 -11.43 14.92 4.29
C ASN A 2 -10.47 14.23 3.32
N GLU A 3 -9.29 14.81 3.09
CA GLU A 3 -8.27 14.31 2.14
C GLU A 3 -7.94 12.82 2.34
N TYR A 4 -8.07 12.32 3.57
CA TYR A 4 -7.89 10.90 3.88
C TYR A 4 -8.91 9.98 3.20
N ASN A 5 -10.15 10.43 3.02
CA ASN A 5 -11.19 9.61 2.38
C ASN A 5 -10.88 9.44 0.90
N GLU A 6 -10.33 10.47 0.25
CA GLU A 6 -9.92 10.42 -1.16
C GLU A 6 -8.72 9.48 -1.35
N GLN A 7 -7.69 9.59 -0.50
CA GLN A 7 -6.52 8.70 -0.58
C GLN A 7 -6.87 7.23 -0.35
N ILE A 8 -7.81 6.94 0.56
CA ILE A 8 -8.31 5.58 0.78
C ILE A 8 -9.15 5.12 -0.41
N ALA A 9 -9.98 5.98 -1.00
CA ALA A 9 -10.74 5.66 -2.20
C ALA A 9 -9.82 5.36 -3.39
N ASP A 10 -8.78 6.16 -3.62
CA ASP A 10 -7.77 5.93 -4.65
C ASP A 10 -7.04 4.60 -4.44
N LEU A 11 -6.71 4.27 -3.19
CA LEU A 11 -6.11 2.98 -2.86
C LEU A 11 -7.03 1.80 -3.18
N ILE A 12 -8.30 1.87 -2.79
CA ILE A 12 -9.31 0.83 -3.08
C ILE A 12 -9.51 0.68 -4.58
N ASN A 13 -9.57 1.80 -5.31
CA ASN A 13 -9.77 1.78 -6.76
C ASN A 13 -8.51 1.37 -7.53
N GLY A 14 -7.32 1.51 -6.93
CA GLY A 14 -6.04 1.15 -7.52
C GLY A 14 -5.35 2.31 -8.26
N TYR A 15 -5.72 3.56 -7.96
CA TYR A 15 -5.22 4.75 -8.65
C TYR A 15 -4.05 5.39 -7.92
N GLY A 16 -2.99 5.73 -8.65
CA GLY A 16 -1.84 6.45 -8.11
C GLY A 16 -1.02 5.65 -7.10
N TYR A 17 -0.51 6.35 -6.09
CA TYR A 17 0.48 5.83 -5.16
C TYR A 17 0.15 6.18 -3.71
N SER A 18 0.37 5.24 -2.79
CA SER A 18 0.17 5.45 -1.37
C SER A 18 1.45 5.41 -0.56
N SER A 19 1.48 6.19 0.52
CA SER A 19 2.53 6.15 1.52
C SER A 19 2.32 5.01 2.51
N ASP A 20 3.36 4.65 3.23
CA ASP A 20 3.31 3.73 4.37
C ASP A 20 2.29 4.16 5.44
N LYS A 21 2.05 5.46 5.62
CA LYS A 21 1.01 5.98 6.53
C LYS A 21 -0.41 5.61 6.08
N VAL A 22 -0.69 5.74 4.78
CA VAL A 22 -2.01 5.40 4.21
C VAL A 22 -2.22 3.90 4.27
N LEU A 23 -1.21 3.11 3.89
CA LEU A 23 -1.26 1.65 3.97
C LEU A 23 -1.45 1.15 5.41
N ALA A 24 -0.73 1.72 6.37
CA ALA A 24 -0.89 1.37 7.78
C ALA A 24 -2.32 1.57 8.27
N ARG A 25 -2.97 2.67 7.88
CA ARG A 25 -4.39 2.91 8.21
C ARG A 25 -5.32 1.94 7.52
N TYR A 26 -5.11 1.70 6.21
CA TYR A 26 -5.94 0.79 5.43
C TYR A 26 -5.89 -0.65 5.96
N PHE A 27 -4.71 -1.15 6.30
CA PHE A 27 -4.52 -2.50 6.84
C PHE A 27 -4.69 -2.59 8.36
N GLY A 28 -5.02 -1.50 9.06
CA GLY A 28 -5.15 -1.48 10.52
C GLY A 28 -3.86 -1.87 11.27
N THR A 29 -2.70 -1.50 10.74
CA THR A 29 -1.38 -1.92 11.25
C THR A 29 -0.42 -0.72 11.41
N THR A 30 0.84 -1.00 11.73
CA THR A 30 1.87 0.04 11.87
C THR A 30 2.66 0.24 10.58
N ARG A 31 3.26 1.44 10.42
CA ARG A 31 4.20 1.71 9.32
C ARG A 31 5.39 0.74 9.31
N LYS A 32 5.87 0.33 10.50
CA LYS A 32 6.96 -0.63 10.64
C LYS A 32 6.58 -1.99 10.04
N THR A 33 5.33 -2.42 10.26
CA THR A 33 4.78 -3.65 9.70
C THR A 33 4.72 -3.60 8.18
N ILE A 34 4.23 -2.50 7.59
CA ILE A 34 4.23 -2.30 6.14
C ILE A 34 5.64 -2.46 5.54
N TRP A 35 6.65 -1.85 6.18
CA TRP A 35 8.03 -2.00 5.74
C TRP A 35 8.57 -3.43 5.94
N ALA A 36 8.21 -4.10 7.04
CA ALA A 36 8.61 -5.48 7.28
C ALA A 36 8.05 -6.41 6.20
N TRP A 37 6.75 -6.35 5.91
CA TRP A 37 6.12 -7.13 4.84
C TRP A 37 6.76 -6.87 3.48
N SER A 38 7.03 -5.61 3.14
CA SER A 38 7.64 -5.28 1.84
C SER A 38 9.07 -5.78 1.64
N LYS A 39 9.76 -6.17 2.71
CA LYS A 39 11.15 -6.65 2.70
C LYS A 39 11.24 -8.17 2.84
N ASP A 40 10.18 -8.81 3.31
CA ASP A 40 10.12 -10.24 3.54
C ASP A 40 10.00 -10.96 2.17
N PRO A 41 10.97 -11.83 1.81
CA PRO A 41 10.96 -12.53 0.52
C PRO A 41 9.84 -13.55 0.40
N ASP A 42 9.32 -14.06 1.52
CA ASP A 42 8.27 -15.08 1.56
C ASP A 42 6.87 -14.44 1.63
N ASN A 43 6.81 -13.12 1.75
CA ASN A 43 5.56 -12.38 1.80
C ASN A 43 5.20 -11.81 0.40
N PRO A 44 4.03 -12.15 -0.16
CA PRO A 44 3.60 -11.65 -1.46
C PRO A 44 3.21 -10.15 -1.44
N PHE A 45 3.35 -9.47 -0.30
CA PHE A 45 3.06 -8.05 -0.17
C PHE A 45 3.84 -7.20 -1.18
N PRO A 46 3.20 -6.22 -1.85
CA PRO A 46 3.85 -5.47 -2.91
C PRO A 46 5.09 -4.70 -2.45
N LYS A 47 6.12 -4.70 -3.29
CA LYS A 47 7.34 -3.93 -3.07
C LYS A 47 7.11 -2.44 -3.38
N PRO A 48 7.73 -1.54 -2.63
CA PRO A 48 7.60 -0.12 -2.91
C PRO A 48 8.49 0.32 -4.08
N ILE A 49 8.08 1.40 -4.72
CA ILE A 49 8.73 2.01 -5.88
C ILE A 49 9.32 3.35 -5.45
N LYS A 50 10.56 3.62 -5.88
CA LYS A 50 11.22 4.91 -5.69
C LYS A 50 10.70 5.90 -6.74
N ILE A 51 9.97 6.93 -6.30
CA ILE A 51 9.33 7.93 -7.18
C ILE A 51 10.04 9.30 -7.12
N GLY A 52 11.06 9.44 -6.29
CA GLY A 52 11.87 10.65 -6.18
C GLY A 52 13.13 10.41 -5.38
N LYS A 53 13.99 11.43 -5.27
CA LYS A 53 15.31 11.34 -4.62
C LYS A 53 15.22 10.71 -3.21
N ASN A 54 14.24 11.14 -2.42
CA ASN A 54 14.01 10.73 -1.03
C ASN A 54 12.59 10.19 -0.80
N THR A 55 11.90 9.75 -1.87
CA THR A 55 10.48 9.38 -1.78
C THR A 55 10.23 8.01 -2.39
N THR A 56 9.65 7.15 -1.56
CA THR A 56 9.29 5.78 -1.90
C THR A 56 7.81 5.56 -1.55
N ARG A 57 7.07 4.90 -2.44
CA ARG A 57 5.62 4.69 -2.34
C ARG A 57 5.20 3.34 -2.91
N TRP A 58 3.99 2.89 -2.59
CA TRP A 58 3.40 1.69 -3.18
C TRP A 58 2.43 2.07 -4.28
N LEU A 59 2.45 1.32 -5.38
CA LEU A 59 1.47 1.46 -6.44
C LEU A 59 0.13 0.91 -5.95
N ASN A 60 -0.93 1.73 -5.96
CA ASN A 60 -2.23 1.33 -5.44
C ASN A 60 -2.83 0.15 -6.21
N LYS A 61 -2.57 0.06 -7.52
CA LYS A 61 -2.93 -1.10 -8.35
C LYS A 61 -2.35 -2.41 -7.82
N ALA A 62 -1.09 -2.41 -7.38
CA ALA A 62 -0.46 -3.62 -6.84
C ALA A 62 -1.05 -4.00 -5.48
N ILE A 63 -1.32 -3.02 -4.62
CA ILE A 63 -2.01 -3.25 -3.34
C ILE A 63 -3.40 -3.85 -3.57
N LYS A 64 -4.18 -3.29 -4.51
CA LYS A 64 -5.50 -3.81 -4.88
C LYS A 64 -5.45 -5.27 -5.32
N ASN A 65 -4.51 -5.61 -6.21
CA ASN A 65 -4.34 -6.99 -6.66
C ASN A 65 -4.01 -7.94 -5.51
N TYR A 66 -3.06 -7.56 -4.65
CA TYR A 66 -2.69 -8.34 -3.46
C TYR A 66 -3.91 -8.62 -2.56
N VAL A 67 -4.77 -7.63 -2.33
CA VAL A 67 -5.98 -7.81 -1.51
C VAL A 67 -6.98 -8.74 -2.20
N ILE A 68 -7.20 -8.59 -3.50
CA ILE A 68 -8.10 -9.47 -4.26
C ILE A 68 -7.61 -10.92 -4.21
N GLU A 69 -6.31 -11.14 -4.42
CA GLU A 69 -5.70 -12.47 -4.40
C GLU A 69 -5.78 -13.11 -3.00
N THR A 70 -5.56 -12.32 -1.95
CA THR A 70 -5.66 -12.78 -0.55
C THR A 70 -7.10 -13.14 -0.15
N LEU A 71 -8.11 -12.43 -0.69
CA LEU A 71 -9.52 -12.71 -0.41
C LEU A 71 -10.10 -13.88 -1.25
N ALA A 72 -9.48 -14.19 -2.39
CA ALA A 72 -9.88 -15.28 -3.27
C ALA A 72 -9.23 -16.62 -2.91
N SER A 73 -8.29 -16.61 -1.95
CA SER A 73 -7.57 -17.79 -1.41
C SER A 73 -8.16 -18.24 -0.08
#